data_AF-A0A9P8AXN1-F1
#
_entry.id   AF-A0A9P8AXN1-F1
#
_cell.length_a   1.000
_cell.length_b   1.000
_cell.length_c   1.000
_cell.angle_alpha   90.00
_cell.angle_beta   90.00
_cell.angle_gamma   90.00
#
_symmetry.space_group_name_H-M   'P 1'
#
loop_
_entity.id
_entity.type
_entity.pdbx_description
1 polymer ?
#
loop_
_entity_poly.entity_id
_entity_poly.type
_entity_poly.pdbx_seq_one_letter_code
_entity_poly.pdbx_strand_id
1 'polypeptide(L)'
;MRQSNNLPFQQHLAHDTLYRTGSSIRNTDLSFLFHGDVALHHLNRSLSSHLALHPQAITNLANAGLTHLNDIAFFSSDSDNHTTLRLQPHSNVSFQNATTRAQERWPQISLWIRNITLKDLVDGFMAMGDINNCVGTRWTDVENRTCVQSADTHNNLRRAAAGEYSVPLWFLVLPPLLRMQNAHNLINAYHAVSIHPPLPSYIPPGLFDSDASIILPVSAFRTPLHHGEAYGLIALTIHQYNLPPPPLNFPSFPTLYTDHLNSTHIISSAFHVPQLPHQWSSLPGRSLYRWLLYLLQHSPPPRHPPTIVHTPAHTNSSSRPSQLNASTDFIASRSQTTQSLPPPAPLPTLFMDPYILYSPKDGYIETKISSYILSVLISV
;
A
#
# COMPACT_ATOMS: atom_id res chain seq x y z
N MET A 1 -28.21 -17.33 28.90
CA MET A 1 -27.70 -18.29 27.90
C MET A 1 -27.32 -17.49 26.65
N ARG A 2 -26.03 -17.19 26.47
CA ARG A 2 -25.53 -16.48 25.28
C ARG A 2 -25.24 -17.53 24.22
N GLN A 3 -25.91 -17.44 23.07
CA GLN A 3 -25.59 -18.22 21.88
C GLN A 3 -24.18 -17.83 21.39
N SER A 4 -23.15 -18.48 21.91
CA SER A 4 -21.91 -18.68 21.16
C SER A 4 -22.19 -19.76 20.12
N ASN A 5 -23.03 -19.45 19.13
CA ASN A 5 -23.37 -20.36 18.06
C ASN A 5 -22.19 -20.45 17.08
N ASN A 6 -21.34 -21.43 17.36
CA ASN A 6 -20.72 -22.37 16.43
C ASN A 6 -20.24 -21.77 15.10
N LEU A 7 -19.03 -21.21 15.10
CA LEU A 7 -18.25 -21.23 13.87
C LEU A 7 -18.08 -22.70 13.47
N PRO A 8 -18.29 -23.07 12.19
CA PRO A 8 -17.98 -24.41 11.70
C PRO A 8 -16.59 -24.86 12.14
N PHE A 9 -16.42 -26.13 12.47
CA PHE A 9 -15.12 -26.69 12.90
C PHE A 9 -13.98 -26.31 11.95
N GLN A 10 -14.25 -26.26 10.64
CA GLN A 10 -13.28 -25.84 9.62
C GLN A 10 -12.78 -24.41 9.81
N GLN A 11 -13.64 -23.48 10.25
CA GLN A 11 -13.25 -22.10 10.54
C GLN A 11 -12.42 -22.01 11.82
N HIS A 12 -12.77 -22.79 12.84
CA HIS A 12 -11.94 -22.92 14.05
C HIS A 12 -10.55 -23.48 13.73
N LEU A 13 -10.49 -24.57 12.97
CA LEU A 13 -9.24 -25.18 12.54
C LEU A 13 -8.39 -24.21 11.70
N ALA A 14 -9.02 -23.47 10.79
CA ALA A 14 -8.34 -22.46 9.99
C ALA A 14 -7.76 -21.34 10.87
N HIS A 15 -8.55 -20.81 11.82
CA HIS A 15 -8.07 -19.79 12.76
C HIS A 15 -6.93 -20.30 13.65
N ASP A 16 -7.03 -21.51 14.20
CA ASP A 16 -5.96 -22.12 15.02
C ASP A 16 -4.69 -22.33 14.19
N THR A 17 -4.83 -22.80 12.94
CA THR A 17 -3.70 -22.99 12.01
C THR A 17 -3.02 -21.66 11.70
N LEU A 18 -3.79 -20.61 11.38
CA LEU A 18 -3.26 -19.27 11.13
C LEU A 18 -2.55 -18.71 12.38
N TYR A 19 -3.17 -18.85 13.55
CA TYR A 19 -2.57 -18.42 14.82
C TYR A 19 -1.24 -19.13 15.11
N ARG A 20 -1.17 -20.46 14.99
CA ARG A 20 0.06 -21.24 15.20
C ARG A 20 1.17 -20.90 14.22
N THR A 21 0.80 -20.54 12.99
CA THR A 21 1.76 -20.16 11.94
C THR A 21 2.13 -18.67 11.97
N GLY A 22 1.63 -17.91 12.95
CA GLY A 22 1.83 -16.46 13.02
C GLY A 22 1.26 -15.71 11.82
N SER A 23 0.29 -16.30 11.12
CA SER A 23 -0.33 -15.75 9.93
C SER A 23 -1.73 -15.22 10.24
N SER A 24 -2.23 -14.28 9.44
CA SER A 24 -3.57 -13.69 9.60
C SER A 24 -4.18 -13.37 8.24
N ILE A 25 -5.51 -13.36 8.15
CA ILE A 25 -6.20 -12.82 6.97
C ILE A 25 -6.48 -11.35 7.27
N ARG A 26 -5.98 -10.44 6.44
CA ARG A 26 -6.10 -8.99 6.63
C ARG A 26 -6.90 -8.34 5.53
N ASN A 27 -7.66 -7.31 5.90
CA ASN A 27 -8.26 -6.41 4.93
C ASN A 27 -7.17 -5.56 4.27
N THR A 28 -7.19 -5.45 2.94
CA THR A 28 -6.24 -4.66 2.14
C THR A 28 -6.67 -3.21 1.96
N ASP A 29 -7.88 -2.87 2.40
CA ASP A 29 -8.40 -1.51 2.48
C ASP A 29 -8.86 -1.19 3.92
N LEU A 30 -8.15 -0.26 4.57
CA LEU A 30 -8.48 0.24 5.90
C LEU A 30 -9.05 1.66 5.85
N SER A 31 -9.50 2.14 4.68
CA SER A 31 -10.02 3.52 4.51
C SER A 31 -11.24 3.84 5.37
N PHE A 32 -11.99 2.82 5.82
CA PHE A 32 -13.06 2.98 6.80
C PHE A 32 -12.56 3.65 8.10
N LEU A 33 -11.30 3.40 8.50
CA LEU A 33 -10.71 4.08 9.66
C LEU A 33 -10.58 5.58 9.41
N PHE A 34 -10.15 5.99 8.21
CA PHE A 34 -10.00 7.40 7.84
C PHE A 34 -11.34 8.13 7.74
N HIS A 35 -12.35 7.47 7.18
CA HIS A 35 -13.71 8.00 7.10
C HIS A 35 -14.44 7.99 8.43
N GLY A 36 -13.87 7.38 9.47
CA GLY A 36 -14.50 7.22 10.77
C GLY A 36 -15.66 6.23 10.78
N ASP A 37 -15.76 5.37 9.76
CA ASP A 37 -16.74 4.28 9.65
C ASP A 37 -16.26 3.07 10.45
N VAL A 38 -16.03 3.31 11.74
CA VAL A 38 -15.61 2.31 12.71
C VAL A 38 -16.39 2.52 13.99
N ALA A 39 -17.04 1.46 14.47
CA ALA A 39 -17.77 1.50 15.73
C ALA A 39 -16.80 1.83 16.88
N LEU A 40 -17.19 2.75 17.77
CA LEU A 40 -16.36 3.17 18.90
C LEU A 40 -15.98 2.02 19.82
N HIS A 41 -16.87 1.03 19.98
CA HIS A 41 -16.57 -0.20 20.71
C HIS A 41 -15.43 -1.00 20.08
N HIS A 42 -15.40 -1.10 18.76
CA HIS A 42 -14.34 -1.82 18.06
C HIS A 42 -13.04 -1.02 18.13
N LEU A 43 -13.10 0.28 17.83
CA LEU A 43 -11.95 1.17 17.91
C LEU A 43 -11.28 1.10 19.30
N ASN A 44 -12.07 1.18 20.36
CA ASN A 44 -11.57 1.14 21.74
C ASN A 44 -10.88 -0.18 22.12
N ARG A 45 -11.32 -1.30 21.52
CA ARG A 45 -10.69 -2.61 21.73
C ARG A 45 -9.39 -2.78 20.96
N SER A 46 -9.27 -2.10 19.83
CA SER A 46 -8.07 -2.13 19.00
C SER A 46 -6.95 -1.24 19.55
N LEU A 47 -7.29 -0.19 20.32
CA LEU A 47 -6.30 0.67 20.95
C LEU A 47 -5.51 -0.04 22.06
N SER A 48 -4.26 0.39 22.26
CA SER A 48 -3.46 -0.03 23.41
C SER A 48 -4.16 0.32 24.72
N SER A 49 -3.94 -0.47 25.78
CA SER A 49 -4.63 -0.31 27.08
C SER A 49 -4.50 1.09 27.69
N HIS A 50 -3.39 1.81 27.43
CA HIS A 50 -3.17 3.17 27.90
C HIS A 50 -3.92 4.25 27.09
N LEU A 51 -4.35 3.93 25.87
CA LEU A 51 -5.16 4.79 25.00
C LEU A 51 -6.63 4.38 25.00
N ALA A 52 -6.99 3.24 25.58
CA ALA A 52 -8.38 2.79 25.62
C ALA A 52 -9.20 3.59 26.65
N LEU A 53 -10.38 4.05 26.26
CA LEU A 53 -11.40 4.54 27.18
C LEU A 53 -11.97 3.40 28.02
N HIS A 54 -12.45 3.77 29.21
CA HIS A 54 -13.21 2.87 30.05
C HIS A 54 -14.50 2.41 29.32
N PRO A 55 -14.87 1.11 29.37
CA PRO A 55 -16.04 0.58 28.65
C PRO A 55 -17.34 1.36 28.89
N GLN A 56 -17.55 1.82 30.14
CA GLN A 56 -18.70 2.65 30.50
C GLN A 56 -18.78 3.97 29.72
N ALA A 57 -17.65 4.59 29.36
CA ALA A 57 -17.65 5.81 28.57
C ALA A 57 -18.16 5.54 27.15
N ILE A 58 -17.76 4.41 26.54
CA ILE A 58 -18.25 3.99 25.23
C ILE A 58 -19.75 3.67 25.29
N THR A 59 -20.22 2.95 26.31
CA THR A 59 -21.66 2.69 26.50
C THR A 59 -22.45 3.99 26.64
N ASN A 60 -21.93 4.99 27.36
CA ASN A 60 -22.59 6.27 27.51
C ASN A 60 -22.68 7.02 26.16
N LEU A 61 -21.61 6.99 25.34
CA LEU A 61 -21.62 7.56 23.98
C LEU A 61 -22.67 6.86 23.10
N ALA A 62 -22.68 5.53 23.11
CA ALA A 62 -23.66 4.75 22.34
C ALA A 62 -25.11 5.06 22.77
N ASN A 63 -25.37 5.18 24.08
CA ASN A 63 -26.68 5.58 24.61
C ASN A 63 -27.07 7.02 24.23
N ALA A 64 -26.11 7.85 23.84
CA ALA A 64 -26.36 9.20 23.34
C ALA A 64 -26.52 9.27 21.81
N GLY A 65 -26.51 8.12 21.13
CA GLY A 65 -26.60 8.02 19.67
C GLY A 65 -25.26 8.13 18.94
N LEU A 66 -24.14 8.22 19.67
CA LEU A 66 -22.79 8.35 19.12
C LEU A 66 -22.12 6.98 19.12
N THR A 67 -22.12 6.31 17.98
CA THR A 67 -21.74 4.89 17.86
C THR A 67 -20.50 4.68 17.02
N HIS A 68 -20.18 5.60 16.12
CA HIS A 68 -19.06 5.55 15.19
C HIS A 68 -18.06 6.68 15.47
N LEU A 69 -16.83 6.53 14.94
CA LEU A 69 -15.79 7.55 15.09
C LEU A 69 -16.17 8.87 14.40
N ASN A 70 -16.77 8.79 13.21
CA ASN A 70 -17.21 9.97 12.46
C ASN A 70 -18.28 10.80 13.19
N ASP A 71 -19.03 10.21 14.12
CA ASP A 71 -20.01 10.91 14.96
C ASP A 71 -19.33 11.91 15.91
N ILE A 72 -18.08 11.66 16.29
CA ILE A 72 -17.39 12.39 17.37
C ILE A 72 -16.11 13.10 16.92
N ALA A 73 -15.48 12.64 15.84
CA ALA A 73 -14.18 13.16 15.41
C ALA A 73 -13.94 13.01 13.91
N PHE A 74 -12.94 13.72 13.42
CA PHE A 74 -12.39 13.60 12.07
C PHE A 74 -10.86 13.75 12.10
N PHE A 75 -10.15 13.30 11.07
CA PHE A 75 -8.70 13.51 11.00
C PHE A 75 -8.35 14.93 10.52
N SER A 76 -7.39 15.54 11.20
CA SER A 76 -6.71 16.75 10.75
C SER A 76 -5.21 16.59 10.86
N SER A 77 -4.48 17.36 10.06
CA SER A 77 -3.06 17.61 10.30
C SER A 77 -2.91 18.24 11.69
N ASP A 78 -1.92 17.76 12.45
CA ASP A 78 -1.44 18.44 13.65
C ASP A 78 -0.83 19.81 13.25
N SER A 79 -1.03 20.83 14.08
CA SER A 79 -0.48 22.18 13.86
C SER A 79 1.02 22.20 14.05
N ASP A 80 1.52 21.38 14.98
CA ASP A 80 2.92 21.40 15.40
C ASP A 80 3.74 20.43 14.55
N ASN A 81 3.09 19.40 14.00
CA ASN A 81 3.71 18.42 13.14
C ASN A 81 2.78 18.00 11.99
N HIS A 82 2.90 18.68 10.85
CA HIS A 82 2.08 18.40 9.68
C HIS A 82 2.20 16.98 9.09
N THR A 83 3.18 16.19 9.54
CA THR A 83 3.32 14.78 9.13
C THR A 83 2.44 13.83 9.94
N THR A 84 1.87 14.30 11.06
CA THR A 84 1.03 13.50 11.94
C THR A 84 -0.43 13.86 11.74
N LEU A 85 -1.24 12.89 11.32
CA LEU A 85 -2.69 13.00 11.31
C LEU A 85 -3.22 12.63 12.70
N ARG A 86 -3.94 13.56 13.33
CA ARG A 86 -4.58 13.40 14.64
C ARG A 86 -6.08 13.50 14.51
N LEU A 87 -6.80 12.83 15.40
CA LEU A 87 -8.24 13.03 15.52
C LEU A 87 -8.54 14.38 16.16
N GLN A 88 -9.42 15.14 15.53
CA GLN A 88 -9.98 16.38 16.04
C GLN A 88 -11.44 16.13 16.40
N PRO A 89 -11.85 16.44 17.65
CA PRO A 89 -13.24 16.30 18.05
C PRO A 89 -14.10 17.33 17.30
N HIS A 90 -15.32 16.94 16.93
CA HIS A 90 -16.28 17.90 16.37
C HIS A 90 -16.62 18.98 17.41
N SER A 91 -16.70 20.24 16.97
CA SER A 91 -17.07 21.35 17.84
C SER A 91 -18.53 21.25 18.31
N ASN A 92 -19.40 20.68 17.48
CA ASN A 92 -20.84 20.62 17.69
C ASN A 92 -21.36 19.18 17.63
N VAL A 93 -20.97 18.34 18.59
CA VAL A 93 -21.53 16.99 18.70
C VAL A 93 -22.98 17.06 19.16
N SER A 94 -23.88 16.49 18.36
CA SER A 94 -25.31 16.42 18.67
C SER A 94 -25.62 15.16 19.47
N PHE A 95 -25.99 15.33 20.74
CA PHE A 95 -26.44 14.23 21.59
C PHE A 95 -27.95 14.05 21.39
N GLN A 96 -28.38 12.89 20.86
CA GLN A 96 -29.78 12.64 20.52
C GLN A 96 -30.70 12.63 21.75
N ASN A 97 -30.15 12.23 22.91
CA ASN A 97 -30.85 12.22 24.19
C ASN A 97 -30.38 13.42 25.04
N ALA A 98 -31.31 14.32 25.37
CA ALA A 98 -31.03 15.46 26.25
C ALA A 98 -30.55 14.94 27.62
N THR A 99 -29.44 15.49 28.14
CA THR A 99 -28.84 15.17 29.47
C THR A 99 -28.23 13.78 29.62
N THR A 100 -27.40 13.35 28.67
CA THR A 100 -26.59 12.13 28.87
C THR A 100 -25.31 12.43 29.63
N ARG A 101 -24.86 11.48 30.47
CA ARG A 101 -23.50 11.47 31.06
C ARG A 101 -22.38 11.60 30.01
N ALA A 102 -22.69 11.31 28.74
CA ALA A 102 -21.77 11.53 27.62
C ALA A 102 -21.50 13.02 27.39
N GLN A 103 -22.55 13.87 27.45
CA GLN A 103 -22.42 15.32 27.31
C GLN A 103 -21.59 15.92 28.45
N GLU A 104 -21.84 15.52 29.70
CA GLU A 104 -21.07 15.98 30.87
C GLU A 104 -19.58 15.64 30.77
N ARG A 105 -19.26 14.46 30.23
CA ARG A 105 -17.88 13.97 30.07
C ARG A 105 -17.25 14.34 28.73
N TRP A 106 -17.97 15.06 27.87
CA TRP A 106 -17.49 15.43 26.55
C TRP A 106 -16.13 16.16 26.57
N PRO A 107 -15.82 17.07 27.51
CA PRO A 107 -14.50 17.69 27.57
C PRO A 107 -13.35 16.69 27.76
N GLN A 108 -13.56 15.66 28.58
CA GLN A 108 -12.59 14.60 28.84
C GLN A 108 -12.43 13.69 27.61
N ILE A 109 -13.55 13.33 26.98
CA ILE A 109 -13.57 12.53 25.75
C ILE A 109 -12.90 13.30 24.61
N SER A 110 -13.15 14.60 24.49
CA SER A 110 -12.52 15.48 23.49
C SER A 110 -11.01 15.54 23.66
N LEU A 111 -10.52 15.66 24.90
CA LEU A 111 -9.08 15.63 25.19
C LEU A 111 -8.48 14.27 24.83
N TRP A 112 -9.18 13.18 25.16
CA TRP A 112 -8.77 11.84 24.78
C TRP A 112 -8.69 11.67 23.25
N ILE A 113 -9.70 12.11 22.49
CA ILE A 113 -9.72 12.06 21.01
C ILE A 113 -8.46 12.73 20.45
N ARG A 114 -8.09 13.92 20.94
CA ARG A 114 -6.93 14.68 20.46
C ARG A 114 -5.59 13.96 20.63
N ASN A 115 -5.51 13.04 21.59
CA ASN A 115 -4.30 12.28 21.86
C ASN A 115 -4.10 11.11 20.88
N ILE A 116 -5.15 10.72 20.15
CA ILE A 116 -5.11 9.58 19.23
C ILE A 116 -4.60 10.04 17.87
N THR A 117 -3.52 9.42 17.41
CA THR A 117 -3.01 9.58 16.05
C THR A 117 -3.55 8.51 15.11
N LEU A 118 -3.47 8.78 13.80
CA LEU A 118 -3.74 7.76 12.80
C LEU A 118 -2.84 6.53 12.96
N LYS A 119 -1.60 6.73 13.38
CA LYS A 119 -0.64 5.65 13.63
C LYS A 119 -1.11 4.74 14.75
N ASP A 120 -1.59 5.29 15.87
CA ASP A 120 -2.07 4.52 17.02
C ASP A 120 -3.23 3.58 16.63
N LEU A 121 -4.12 4.06 15.76
CA LEU A 121 -5.23 3.27 15.25
C LEU A 121 -4.76 2.16 14.32
N VAL A 122 -3.83 2.45 13.41
CA VAL A 122 -3.25 1.46 12.50
C VAL A 122 -2.53 0.37 13.27
N ASP A 123 -1.63 0.76 14.17
CA ASP A 123 -0.85 -0.17 14.98
C ASP A 123 -1.78 -1.05 15.81
N GLY A 124 -2.80 -0.45 16.42
CA GLY A 124 -3.82 -1.17 17.20
C GLY A 124 -4.60 -2.20 16.39
N PHE A 125 -5.08 -1.81 15.19
CA PHE A 125 -5.80 -2.73 14.30
C PHE A 125 -4.90 -3.86 13.77
N MET A 126 -3.63 -3.57 13.53
CA MET A 126 -2.67 -4.56 13.04
C MET A 126 -2.17 -5.49 14.15
N ALA A 127 -2.09 -5.01 15.39
CA ALA A 127 -1.66 -5.78 16.56
C ALA A 127 -2.72 -6.76 17.07
N MET A 128 -3.99 -6.65 16.67
CA MET A 128 -5.03 -7.60 17.09
C MET A 128 -4.78 -9.06 16.65
N GLY A 129 -3.85 -9.30 15.72
CA GLY A 129 -3.37 -10.64 15.37
C GLY A 129 -2.17 -11.13 16.18
N ASP A 130 -1.42 -10.23 16.84
CA ASP A 130 -0.14 -10.48 17.53
C ASP A 130 -0.30 -10.37 19.05
N ILE A 131 -1.27 -11.06 19.63
CA ILE A 131 -1.69 -10.92 21.04
C ILE A 131 -0.57 -11.26 22.06
N ASN A 132 0.61 -11.74 21.63
CA ASN A 132 1.65 -12.21 22.55
C ASN A 132 2.93 -11.35 22.65
N ASN A 133 3.14 -10.29 21.86
CA ASN A 133 4.46 -9.60 21.83
C ASN A 133 4.47 -8.07 22.00
N CYS A 134 3.35 -7.41 22.33
CA CYS A 134 3.35 -5.95 22.51
C CYS A 134 3.84 -5.51 23.90
N VAL A 135 5.14 -5.69 24.17
CA VAL A 135 5.87 -4.87 25.16
C VAL A 135 6.55 -3.73 24.40
N GLY A 136 5.89 -2.57 24.37
CA GLY A 136 6.34 -1.41 23.59
C GLY A 136 7.61 -0.78 24.15
N THR A 137 8.66 -0.70 23.33
CA THR A 137 9.74 0.27 23.51
C THR A 137 9.32 1.60 22.88
N ARG A 138 9.21 2.63 23.73
CA ARG A 138 8.83 3.99 23.34
C ARG A 138 10.08 4.71 22.82
N TRP A 139 10.14 4.96 21.51
CA TRP A 139 11.21 5.74 20.89
C TRP A 139 10.83 7.22 20.88
N THR A 140 11.69 8.05 21.48
CA THR A 140 11.64 9.52 21.42
C THR A 140 12.56 9.99 20.29
N ASP A 141 12.06 10.84 19.40
CA ASP A 141 12.92 11.61 18.48
C ASP A 141 12.46 13.06 18.35
N VAL A 142 13.45 13.96 18.27
CA VAL A 142 13.40 15.41 18.47
C VAL A 142 13.75 16.14 17.15
N GLU A 143 12.94 17.17 16.85
CA GLU A 143 13.16 18.42 16.08
C GLU A 143 13.43 18.51 14.54
N ASN A 144 12.57 19.33 13.93
CA ASN A 144 12.77 20.49 13.01
C ASN A 144 13.18 20.34 11.52
N ARG A 145 12.22 20.55 10.60
CA ARG A 145 12.03 21.75 9.72
C ARG A 145 10.91 21.54 8.68
N THR A 146 10.40 22.67 8.16
CA THR A 146 9.08 22.96 7.57
C THR A 146 8.93 22.84 6.04
N CYS A 147 7.82 22.25 5.55
CA CYS A 147 6.93 22.74 4.47
C CYS A 147 5.74 21.77 4.26
N VAL A 148 4.51 22.26 4.12
CA VAL A 148 3.33 21.44 3.76
C VAL A 148 3.19 21.36 2.25
N GLN A 149 3.76 20.30 1.66
CA GLN A 149 3.37 19.74 0.37
C GLN A 149 3.35 18.22 0.54
N SER A 150 2.19 17.58 0.30
CA SER A 150 1.98 16.13 0.20
C SER A 150 3.00 15.27 0.99
N ALA A 151 2.80 15.12 2.31
CA ALA A 151 3.47 14.16 3.18
C ALA A 151 4.87 13.73 2.69
N ASP A 152 5.84 14.62 2.88
CA ASP A 152 7.21 14.60 2.38
C ASP A 152 7.80 13.17 2.21
N THR A 153 7.72 12.67 0.98
CA THR A 153 8.30 11.38 0.55
C THR A 153 9.80 11.28 0.88
N HIS A 154 10.48 12.43 1.07
CA HIS A 154 11.91 12.54 1.42
C HIS A 154 12.28 12.07 2.84
N ASN A 155 11.40 12.20 3.83
CA ASN A 155 11.71 11.72 5.18
C ASN A 155 11.54 10.21 5.34
N ASN A 156 10.62 9.61 4.57
CA ASN A 156 10.48 8.17 4.45
C ASN A 156 11.67 7.54 3.68
N LEU A 157 12.23 8.28 2.71
CA LEU A 157 13.51 7.97 2.03
C LEU A 157 14.70 7.84 2.98
N ARG A 158 14.83 8.73 3.97
CA ARG A 158 15.93 8.65 4.95
C ARG A 158 15.77 7.53 5.97
N ARG A 159 14.54 7.20 6.39
CA ARG A 159 14.29 6.11 7.36
C ARG A 159 14.42 4.72 6.74
N ALA A 160 14.07 4.54 5.47
CA ALA A 160 14.31 3.28 4.76
C ALA A 160 15.81 2.93 4.63
N ALA A 161 16.67 3.94 4.54
CA ALA A 161 18.12 3.75 4.55
C ALA A 161 18.67 3.22 5.90
N ALA A 162 17.87 3.22 6.97
CA ALA A 162 18.24 2.71 8.29
C ALA A 162 17.90 1.21 8.50
N GLY A 163 17.38 0.50 7.49
CA GLY A 163 17.30 -0.97 7.49
C GLY A 163 16.07 -1.60 8.18
N GLU A 164 15.08 -0.81 8.61
CA GLU A 164 13.80 -1.34 9.11
C GLU A 164 12.73 -1.29 8.00
N TYR A 165 12.61 -2.41 7.29
CA TYR A 165 11.90 -2.55 6.01
C TYR A 165 10.38 -2.75 6.13
N SER A 166 9.66 -1.90 6.86
CA SER A 166 8.19 -1.94 6.85
C SER A 166 7.62 -0.77 6.07
N VAL A 167 6.94 -1.05 4.95
CA VAL A 167 6.07 -0.07 4.29
C VAL A 167 5.15 0.50 5.37
N PRO A 168 5.06 1.82 5.56
CA PRO A 168 4.26 2.37 6.63
C PRO A 168 2.80 1.96 6.45
N LEU A 169 2.32 1.03 7.28
CA LEU A 169 0.99 0.42 7.15
C LEU A 169 -0.15 1.44 7.27
N TRP A 170 0.15 2.64 7.77
CA TRP A 170 -0.81 3.76 7.79
C TRP A 170 -1.30 4.15 6.40
N PHE A 171 -0.52 3.85 5.36
CA PHE A 171 -0.93 4.07 3.98
C PHE A 171 -2.24 3.34 3.64
N LEU A 172 -2.48 2.15 4.22
CA LEU A 172 -3.69 1.37 3.99
C LEU A 172 -4.97 2.06 4.46
N VAL A 173 -4.84 3.01 5.38
CA VAL A 173 -5.96 3.79 5.90
C VAL A 173 -6.30 4.95 4.97
N LEU A 174 -5.39 5.35 4.08
CA LEU A 174 -5.74 6.40 3.15
C LEU A 174 -6.84 5.93 2.19
N PRO A 175 -7.77 6.81 1.81
CA PRO A 175 -8.71 6.58 0.73
C PRO A 175 -8.00 6.03 -0.52
N PRO A 176 -8.61 5.06 -1.25
CA PRO A 176 -8.10 4.50 -2.50
C PRO A 176 -7.42 5.48 -3.45
N LEU A 177 -8.07 6.63 -3.70
CA LEU A 177 -7.56 7.65 -4.61
C LEU A 177 -6.28 8.32 -4.08
N LEU A 178 -6.23 8.62 -2.78
CA LEU A 178 -5.04 9.21 -2.14
C LEU A 178 -3.89 8.21 -2.10
N ARG A 179 -4.18 6.92 -1.87
CA ARG A 179 -3.18 5.85 -2.00
C ARG A 179 -2.57 5.85 -3.39
N MET A 180 -3.41 5.80 -4.43
CA MET A 180 -2.93 5.77 -5.81
C MET A 180 -2.11 7.02 -6.16
N GLN A 181 -2.57 8.21 -5.78
CA GLN A 181 -1.84 9.47 -6.00
C GLN A 181 -0.48 9.47 -5.28
N ASN A 182 -0.44 9.06 -4.02
CA ASN A 182 0.82 8.98 -3.27
C ASN A 182 1.77 7.94 -3.86
N ALA A 183 1.27 6.80 -4.33
CA ALA A 183 2.07 5.81 -5.04
C ALA A 183 2.69 6.40 -6.32
N HIS A 184 1.90 7.13 -7.11
CA HIS A 184 2.37 7.78 -8.34
C HIS A 184 3.40 8.88 -8.03
N ASN A 185 3.15 9.72 -7.03
CA ASN A 185 4.07 10.77 -6.60
C ASN A 185 5.40 10.19 -6.13
N LEU A 186 5.35 9.10 -5.37
CA LEU A 186 6.53 8.40 -4.88
C LEU A 186 7.33 7.80 -6.05
N ILE A 187 6.68 7.11 -7.00
CA ILE A 187 7.29 6.62 -8.24
C ILE A 187 7.99 7.75 -9.01
N ASN A 188 7.31 8.88 -9.20
CA ASN A 188 7.89 10.03 -9.88
C ASN A 188 9.08 10.63 -9.13
N ALA A 189 9.01 10.69 -7.80
CA ALA A 189 10.12 11.15 -6.97
C ALA A 189 11.35 10.25 -7.16
N TYR A 190 11.18 8.92 -7.24
CA TYR A 190 12.27 8.01 -7.54
C TYR A 190 12.90 8.26 -8.90
N HIS A 191 12.09 8.46 -9.94
CA HIS A 191 12.58 8.83 -11.26
C HIS A 191 13.41 10.12 -11.21
N ALA A 192 13.00 11.11 -10.42
CA ALA A 192 13.69 12.39 -10.30
C ALA A 192 15.04 12.31 -9.57
N VAL A 193 15.19 11.37 -8.62
CA VAL A 193 16.42 11.21 -7.81
C VAL A 193 17.32 10.07 -8.28
N SER A 194 16.92 9.30 -9.29
CA SER A 194 17.71 8.18 -9.80
C SER A 194 19.06 8.65 -10.33
N ILE A 195 20.14 8.04 -9.81
CA ILE A 195 21.54 8.28 -10.22
C ILE A 195 21.75 7.84 -11.67
N HIS A 196 20.92 6.91 -12.14
CA HIS A 196 20.80 6.54 -13.54
C HIS A 196 19.58 7.28 -14.11
N PRO A 197 19.76 8.44 -14.78
CA PRO A 197 18.66 9.03 -15.52
C PRO A 197 18.09 7.97 -16.48
N PRO A 198 16.77 7.90 -16.70
CA PRO A 198 16.17 6.94 -17.62
C PRO A 198 16.69 7.22 -19.03
N LEU A 199 17.79 6.55 -19.36
CA LEU A 199 18.51 6.52 -20.63
C LEU A 199 19.12 7.86 -21.12
N PRO A 200 20.14 7.81 -22.00
CA PRO A 200 20.81 9.00 -22.53
C PRO A 200 19.83 9.86 -23.35
N SER A 201 20.08 11.16 -23.38
CA SER A 201 19.38 12.24 -24.12
C SER A 201 19.26 12.07 -25.65
N TYR A 202 19.54 10.89 -26.18
CA TYR A 202 19.59 10.54 -27.60
C TYR A 202 18.51 9.52 -28.04
N ILE A 203 17.62 9.10 -27.15
CA ILE A 203 16.46 8.28 -27.53
C ILE A 203 15.33 9.20 -28.02
N PRO A 204 14.79 8.98 -29.24
CA PRO A 204 13.65 9.76 -29.72
C PRO A 204 12.46 9.62 -28.76
N PRO A 205 11.66 10.68 -28.56
CA PRO A 205 10.44 10.58 -27.77
C PRO A 205 9.54 9.47 -28.33
N GLY A 206 9.13 8.52 -27.48
CA GLY A 206 8.26 7.42 -27.86
C GLY A 206 8.84 6.00 -27.70
N LEU A 207 10.04 5.84 -27.14
CA LEU A 207 10.70 4.56 -26.98
C LEU A 207 11.23 4.41 -25.53
N PHE A 208 10.61 3.55 -24.73
CA PHE A 208 11.10 3.23 -23.38
C PHE A 208 11.17 1.72 -23.21
N ASP A 209 11.99 1.26 -22.28
CA ASP A 209 12.21 -0.16 -22.01
C ASP A 209 11.98 -0.42 -20.52
N SER A 210 11.41 -1.58 -20.19
CA SER A 210 10.90 -1.90 -18.86
C SER A 210 12.03 -2.07 -17.86
N ASP A 211 12.38 -0.96 -17.22
CA ASP A 211 13.51 -0.92 -16.33
C ASP A 211 13.19 -1.58 -14.98
N ALA A 212 13.81 -2.73 -14.74
CA ALA A 212 13.95 -3.29 -13.39
C ALA A 212 14.95 -2.47 -12.55
N SER A 213 15.64 -1.46 -13.11
CA SER A 213 16.48 -0.47 -12.40
C SER A 213 15.74 0.37 -11.38
N ILE A 214 14.42 0.53 -11.48
CA ILE A 214 13.63 0.99 -10.34
C ILE A 214 13.50 -0.21 -9.42
N ILE A 215 14.63 -0.61 -8.83
CA ILE A 215 14.64 -1.48 -7.68
C ILE A 215 14.02 -0.66 -6.59
N LEU A 216 12.72 -0.75 -6.45
CA LEU A 216 12.09 -0.45 -5.19
C LEU A 216 12.11 -1.74 -4.41
N PRO A 217 12.74 -1.81 -3.22
CA PRO A 217 12.59 -2.97 -2.39
C PRO A 217 11.12 -3.15 -2.11
N VAL A 218 10.49 -4.13 -2.73
CA VAL A 218 9.09 -4.45 -2.45
C VAL A 218 9.05 -5.24 -1.14
N SER A 219 9.50 -4.62 -0.04
CA SER A 219 9.80 -5.30 1.23
C SER A 219 8.58 -5.90 1.91
N ALA A 220 7.38 -5.47 1.52
CA ALA A 220 6.12 -5.92 2.08
C ALA A 220 5.46 -7.08 1.31
N PHE A 221 6.15 -7.64 0.31
CA PHE A 221 5.86 -8.97 -0.21
C PHE A 221 7.08 -9.86 -0.06
N ARG A 222 6.88 -11.08 0.42
CA ARG A 222 7.64 -12.19 -0.11
C ARG A 222 7.28 -12.26 -1.58
N THR A 223 8.27 -12.13 -2.45
CA THR A 223 8.48 -12.92 -3.69
C THR A 223 9.15 -12.07 -4.80
N PRO A 224 9.38 -12.61 -6.00
CA PRO A 224 10.67 -12.89 -6.60
C PRO A 224 10.98 -11.91 -7.75
N LEU A 225 12.00 -12.21 -8.56
CA LEU A 225 12.37 -11.52 -9.80
C LEU A 225 11.17 -10.99 -10.63
N HIS A 226 10.09 -11.78 -10.75
CA HIS A 226 8.91 -11.49 -11.58
C HIS A 226 8.07 -10.28 -11.12
N HIS A 227 8.17 -9.85 -9.86
CA HIS A 227 7.44 -8.65 -9.39
C HIS A 227 8.17 -7.38 -9.81
N GLY A 228 9.51 -7.42 -9.92
CA GLY A 228 10.31 -6.28 -10.34
C GLY A 228 10.00 -5.84 -11.76
N GLU A 229 9.88 -6.79 -12.69
CA GLU A 229 9.56 -6.52 -14.10
C GLU A 229 8.17 -5.92 -14.28
N ALA A 230 7.14 -6.49 -13.64
CA ALA A 230 5.78 -5.94 -13.67
C ALA A 230 5.73 -4.54 -13.03
N TYR A 231 6.48 -4.33 -11.96
CA TYR A 231 6.58 -3.03 -11.30
C TYR A 231 7.31 -2.00 -12.18
N GLY A 232 8.38 -2.38 -12.87
CA GLY A 232 9.10 -1.53 -13.83
C GLY A 232 8.17 -0.99 -14.93
N LEU A 233 7.30 -1.86 -15.47
CA LEU A 233 6.26 -1.46 -16.44
C LEU A 233 5.28 -0.43 -15.86
N ILE A 234 4.84 -0.63 -14.61
CA ILE A 234 3.96 0.33 -13.91
C ILE A 234 4.65 1.68 -13.73
N ALA A 235 5.89 1.66 -13.25
CA ALA A 235 6.67 2.86 -13.00
C ALA A 235 6.87 3.69 -14.26
N LEU A 236 7.24 3.03 -15.37
CA LEU A 236 7.41 3.69 -16.67
C LEU A 236 6.10 4.19 -17.25
N THR A 237 5.02 3.44 -17.11
CA THR A 237 3.68 3.88 -17.57
C THR A 237 3.27 5.16 -16.83
N ILE A 238 3.49 5.22 -15.51
CA ILE A 238 3.23 6.42 -14.70
C ILE A 238 4.16 7.56 -15.12
N HIS A 239 5.46 7.30 -15.28
CA HIS A 239 6.43 8.32 -15.67
C HIS A 239 6.07 8.94 -17.03
N GLN A 240 5.70 8.10 -17.99
CA GLN A 240 5.22 8.53 -19.30
C GLN A 240 3.98 9.41 -19.20
N TYR A 241 3.09 9.19 -18.22
CA TYR A 241 1.94 10.08 -17.97
C TYR A 241 2.32 11.46 -17.42
N ASN A 242 3.58 11.67 -17.07
CA ASN A 242 4.07 12.95 -16.55
C ASN A 242 5.01 13.69 -17.52
N LEU A 243 5.47 13.03 -18.60
CA LEU A 243 6.30 13.67 -19.63
C LEU A 243 5.53 14.75 -20.42
N PRO A 244 6.15 15.77 -21.00
CA PRO A 244 5.45 16.67 -21.93
C PRO A 244 4.81 15.89 -23.09
N PRO A 245 3.65 16.31 -23.62
CA PRO A 245 3.07 15.66 -24.80
C PRO A 245 4.09 15.67 -25.96
N PRO A 246 4.17 14.58 -26.75
CA PRO A 246 5.10 14.53 -27.86
C PRO A 246 4.80 15.65 -28.86
N PRO A 247 5.83 16.20 -29.55
CA PRO A 247 5.60 17.14 -30.65
C PRO A 247 4.67 16.52 -31.71
N LEU A 248 3.91 17.35 -32.42
CA LEU A 248 2.89 16.94 -33.42
C LEU A 248 3.36 15.94 -34.50
N ASN A 249 4.68 15.76 -34.66
CA ASN A 249 5.29 14.87 -35.66
C ASN A 249 5.75 13.51 -35.11
N PHE A 250 5.52 13.21 -33.83
CA PHE A 250 5.91 11.96 -33.19
C PHE A 250 4.70 11.04 -32.98
N PRO A 251 4.89 9.70 -32.96
CA PRO A 251 3.80 8.77 -32.72
C PRO A 251 3.08 9.11 -31.42
N SER A 252 1.76 9.21 -31.49
CA SER A 252 0.88 9.51 -30.35
C SER A 252 0.89 8.38 -29.30
N PHE A 253 1.45 7.22 -29.64
CA PHE A 253 1.55 6.01 -28.83
C PHE A 253 3.02 5.66 -28.59
N PRO A 254 3.56 5.91 -27.40
CA PRO A 254 4.89 5.42 -27.04
C PRO A 254 4.90 3.88 -26.95
N THR A 255 6.05 3.29 -27.27
CA THR A 255 6.27 1.84 -27.15
C THR A 255 7.11 1.54 -25.93
N LEU A 256 6.64 0.61 -25.09
CA LEU A 256 7.37 0.02 -23.98
C LEU A 256 7.87 -1.36 -24.37
N TYR A 257 9.18 -1.57 -24.37
CA TYR A 257 9.78 -2.89 -24.52
C TYR A 257 9.90 -3.59 -23.18
N THR A 258 9.83 -4.92 -23.17
CA THR A 258 10.04 -5.75 -21.99
C THR A 258 10.44 -7.16 -22.40
N ASP A 259 11.38 -7.77 -21.70
CA ASP A 259 11.69 -9.19 -21.82
C ASP A 259 10.74 -10.09 -21.02
N HIS A 260 9.87 -9.49 -20.19
CA HIS A 260 8.92 -10.25 -19.40
C HIS A 260 7.73 -10.71 -20.25
N LEU A 261 7.90 -11.88 -20.85
CA LEU A 261 6.92 -12.53 -21.71
C LEU A 261 5.53 -12.66 -21.04
N ASN A 262 5.48 -12.96 -19.74
CA ASN A 262 4.21 -13.07 -19.01
C ASN A 262 3.42 -11.75 -19.04
N SER A 263 4.06 -10.62 -18.76
CA SER A 263 3.40 -9.30 -18.83
C SER A 263 2.75 -9.10 -20.20
N THR A 264 3.46 -9.40 -21.28
CA THR A 264 2.94 -9.19 -22.64
C THR A 264 1.76 -10.09 -22.97
N HIS A 265 1.79 -11.37 -22.56
CA HIS A 265 0.66 -12.30 -22.75
C HIS A 265 -0.56 -11.92 -21.91
N ILE A 266 -0.34 -11.52 -20.66
CA ILE A 266 -1.41 -11.14 -19.73
C ILE A 266 -2.12 -9.88 -20.26
N ILE A 267 -1.35 -8.89 -20.70
CA ILE A 267 -1.89 -7.62 -21.19
C ILE A 267 -2.63 -7.84 -22.51
N SER A 268 -2.01 -8.54 -23.46
CA SER A 268 -2.66 -8.85 -24.74
C SER A 268 -3.97 -9.63 -24.53
N SER A 269 -3.98 -10.67 -23.69
CA SER A 269 -5.21 -11.43 -23.41
C SER A 269 -6.29 -10.59 -22.71
N ALA A 270 -5.92 -9.72 -21.76
CA ALA A 270 -6.86 -8.90 -21.01
C ALA A 270 -7.59 -7.84 -21.86
N PHE A 271 -7.00 -7.36 -22.94
CA PHE A 271 -7.68 -6.45 -23.87
C PHE A 271 -8.68 -7.14 -24.78
N HIS A 272 -8.57 -8.46 -24.97
CA HIS A 272 -9.40 -9.22 -25.91
C HIS A 272 -10.51 -10.04 -25.22
N VAL A 273 -10.37 -10.35 -23.93
CA VAL A 273 -11.31 -11.21 -23.19
C VAL A 273 -11.68 -10.57 -21.85
N PRO A 274 -12.98 -10.46 -21.50
CA PRO A 274 -13.41 -10.06 -20.16
C PRO A 274 -12.81 -10.99 -19.11
N GLN A 275 -11.99 -10.44 -18.23
CA GLN A 275 -11.23 -11.15 -17.21
C GLN A 275 -12.17 -11.71 -16.13
N LEU A 276 -12.19 -13.03 -15.92
CA LEU A 276 -12.90 -13.64 -14.80
C LEU A 276 -12.04 -13.55 -13.52
N PRO A 277 -12.61 -13.23 -12.34
CA PRO A 277 -11.86 -13.01 -11.10
C PRO A 277 -10.90 -14.15 -10.70
N HIS A 278 -11.25 -15.39 -11.07
CA HIS A 278 -10.51 -16.59 -10.69
C HIS A 278 -9.32 -16.91 -11.62
N GLN A 279 -9.29 -16.38 -12.84
CA GLN A 279 -8.26 -16.71 -13.83
C GLN A 279 -6.85 -16.31 -13.37
N TRP A 280 -6.75 -15.29 -12.51
CA TRP A 280 -5.48 -14.80 -11.98
C TRP A 280 -5.23 -15.19 -10.52
N SER A 281 -6.06 -16.05 -9.94
CA SER A 281 -5.90 -16.46 -8.53
C SER A 281 -4.56 -17.17 -8.26
N SER A 282 -4.00 -17.84 -9.26
CA SER A 282 -2.70 -18.50 -9.18
C SER A 282 -1.53 -17.65 -9.70
N LEU A 283 -1.80 -16.47 -10.28
CA LEU A 283 -0.80 -15.63 -10.95
C LEU A 283 0.01 -14.81 -9.94
N PRO A 284 1.33 -15.05 -9.79
CA PRO A 284 2.16 -14.26 -8.88
C PRO A 284 2.13 -12.78 -9.27
N GLY A 285 1.97 -11.87 -8.31
CA GLY A 285 1.90 -10.43 -8.59
C GLY A 285 0.63 -9.98 -9.30
N ARG A 286 -0.48 -10.73 -9.20
CA ARG A 286 -1.78 -10.38 -9.78
C ARG A 286 -2.25 -8.96 -9.47
N SER A 287 -1.96 -8.43 -8.29
CA SER A 287 -2.28 -7.04 -7.95
C SER A 287 -1.51 -6.03 -8.81
N LEU A 288 -0.23 -6.31 -9.13
CA LEU A 288 0.57 -5.50 -10.04
C LEU A 288 0.01 -5.56 -11.47
N TYR A 289 -0.38 -6.73 -11.95
CA TYR A 289 -1.02 -6.83 -13.27
C TYR A 289 -2.36 -6.10 -13.34
N ARG A 290 -3.18 -6.18 -12.29
CA ARG A 290 -4.43 -5.40 -12.17
C ARG A 290 -4.14 -3.90 -12.17
N TRP A 291 -3.10 -3.44 -11.47
CA TRP A 291 -2.67 -2.04 -11.49
C TRP A 291 -2.21 -1.59 -12.87
N LEU A 292 -1.36 -2.39 -13.53
CA LEU A 292 -0.89 -2.09 -14.87
C LEU A 292 -2.05 -2.01 -15.87
N LEU A 293 -2.97 -2.97 -15.86
CA LEU A 293 -4.18 -2.91 -16.69
C LEU A 293 -5.02 -1.67 -16.42
N TYR A 294 -5.22 -1.33 -15.14
CA TYR A 294 -5.95 -0.13 -14.76
C TYR A 294 -5.32 1.11 -15.38
N LEU A 295 -3.99 1.26 -15.28
CA LEU A 295 -3.26 2.37 -15.88
C LEU A 295 -3.43 2.42 -17.39
N LEU A 296 -3.33 1.29 -18.09
CA LEU A 296 -3.46 1.23 -19.55
C LEU A 296 -4.91 1.49 -20.03
N GLN A 297 -5.91 1.12 -19.24
CA GLN A 297 -7.32 1.36 -19.57
C GLN A 297 -7.77 2.80 -19.26
N HIS A 298 -7.13 3.46 -18.30
CA HIS A 298 -7.53 4.77 -17.78
C HIS A 298 -6.47 5.86 -18.05
N SER A 299 -5.74 5.75 -19.17
CA SER A 299 -4.76 6.77 -19.56
C SER A 299 -5.43 8.16 -19.68
N PRO A 300 -4.89 9.20 -19.03
CA PRO A 300 -5.50 10.53 -19.05
C PRO A 300 -5.32 11.21 -20.43
N PRO A 301 -6.38 11.80 -21.03
CA PRO A 301 -6.24 12.61 -22.24
C PRO A 301 -5.25 13.77 -22.04
N PRO A 302 -4.44 14.17 -23.07
CA PRO A 302 -4.43 13.69 -24.45
C PRO A 302 -3.55 12.45 -24.67
N ARG A 303 -3.16 11.74 -23.61
CA ARG A 303 -2.20 10.64 -23.69
C ARG A 303 -2.91 9.35 -24.05
N HIS A 304 -2.26 8.58 -24.91
CA HIS A 304 -2.65 7.22 -25.18
C HIS A 304 -1.85 6.23 -24.33
N PRO A 305 -2.44 5.06 -24.01
CA PRO A 305 -1.69 4.00 -23.35
C PRO A 305 -0.49 3.59 -24.19
N PRO A 306 0.66 3.28 -23.55
CA PRO A 306 1.78 2.71 -24.28
C PRO A 306 1.42 1.36 -24.92
N THR A 307 2.00 1.09 -26.08
CA THR A 307 2.01 -0.26 -26.66
C THR A 307 3.13 -1.05 -26.01
N ILE A 308 2.82 -2.20 -25.41
CA ILE A 308 3.81 -3.05 -24.75
C ILE A 308 4.24 -4.16 -25.72
N VAL A 309 5.56 -4.27 -25.95
CA VAL A 309 6.16 -5.18 -26.94
C VAL A 309 7.19 -6.06 -26.26
N HIS A 310 7.10 -7.37 -26.50
CA HIS A 310 8.08 -8.33 -25.99
C HIS A 310 9.39 -8.24 -26.77
N THR A 311 10.51 -8.08 -26.06
CA THR A 311 11.87 -8.11 -26.59
C THR A 311 12.65 -9.23 -25.90
N PRO A 312 13.08 -10.29 -26.60
CA PRO A 312 13.78 -11.39 -25.94
C PRO A 312 15.10 -10.95 -25.28
N ALA A 313 15.28 -11.33 -24.01
CA ALA A 313 16.52 -11.12 -23.25
C ALA A 313 17.70 -11.89 -23.83
N HIS A 314 18.91 -11.43 -23.49
CA HIS A 314 20.19 -12.10 -23.77
C HIS A 314 20.38 -12.52 -25.24
N THR A 315 19.87 -11.71 -26.17
CA THR A 315 20.09 -11.93 -27.60
C THR A 315 21.35 -11.22 -28.07
N ASN A 316 22.09 -11.83 -29.01
CA ASN A 316 23.20 -11.19 -29.72
C ASN A 316 22.72 -10.23 -30.84
N SER A 317 21.44 -9.85 -30.79
CA SER A 317 20.81 -9.01 -31.81
C SER A 317 21.28 -7.57 -31.66
N SER A 318 21.69 -6.96 -32.78
CA SER A 318 22.03 -5.54 -32.84
C SER A 318 20.81 -4.64 -33.07
N SER A 319 19.59 -5.20 -33.01
CA SER A 319 18.37 -4.41 -33.14
C SER A 319 18.25 -3.40 -32.01
N ARG A 320 17.64 -2.24 -32.28
CA ARG A 320 17.46 -1.18 -31.28
C ARG A 320 16.73 -1.66 -30.01
N PRO A 321 15.62 -2.43 -30.10
CA PRO A 321 15.00 -3.01 -28.91
C PRO A 321 15.95 -3.92 -28.13
N SER A 322 16.73 -4.78 -28.80
CA SER A 322 17.69 -5.68 -28.14
C SER A 322 18.83 -4.94 -27.43
N GLN A 323 19.32 -3.84 -28.01
CA GLN A 323 20.34 -3.00 -27.39
C GLN A 323 19.80 -2.26 -26.14
N LEU A 324 18.54 -1.84 -26.18
CA LEU A 324 17.89 -1.22 -25.02
C LEU A 324 17.70 -2.25 -23.91
N ASN A 325 17.19 -3.44 -24.22
CA ASN A 325 17.04 -4.52 -23.26
C ASN A 325 18.36 -4.87 -22.57
N ALA A 326 19.44 -5.00 -23.35
CA ALA A 326 20.77 -5.28 -22.79
C ALA A 326 21.27 -4.15 -21.87
N SER A 327 20.98 -2.88 -22.20
CA SER A 327 21.29 -1.74 -21.33
C SER A 327 20.46 -1.78 -20.05
N THR A 328 19.18 -2.09 -20.16
CA THR A 328 18.24 -2.19 -19.05
C THR A 328 18.62 -3.32 -18.10
N ASP A 329 18.93 -4.51 -18.61
CA ASP A 329 19.42 -5.65 -17.84
C ASP A 329 20.71 -5.31 -17.07
N PHE A 330 21.62 -4.58 -17.72
CA PHE A 330 22.86 -4.13 -17.10
C PHE A 330 22.60 -3.17 -15.94
N ILE A 331 21.73 -2.17 -16.13
CA ILE A 331 21.38 -1.20 -15.08
C ILE A 331 20.64 -1.91 -13.92
N ALA A 332 19.66 -2.76 -14.22
CA ALA A 332 18.95 -3.58 -13.23
C ALA A 332 19.93 -4.42 -12.41
N SER A 333 20.87 -5.11 -13.05
CA SER A 333 21.89 -5.92 -12.36
C SER A 333 22.81 -5.08 -11.47
N ARG A 334 23.21 -3.87 -11.92
CA ARG A 334 24.06 -2.99 -11.11
C ARG A 334 23.32 -2.35 -9.95
N SER A 335 22.06 -2.00 -10.14
CA SER A 335 21.25 -1.39 -9.08
C SER A 335 21.10 -2.34 -7.87
N GLN A 336 21.12 -3.67 -8.07
CA GLN A 336 21.13 -4.67 -6.97
C GLN A 336 22.36 -4.58 -6.07
N THR A 337 23.46 -3.99 -6.55
CA THR A 337 24.72 -3.86 -5.81
C THR A 337 24.87 -2.53 -5.06
N THR A 338 23.87 -1.64 -5.17
CA THR A 338 23.92 -0.30 -4.57
C THR A 338 23.66 -0.38 -3.07
N GLN A 339 24.58 0.14 -2.25
CA GLN A 339 24.55 0.07 -0.78
C GLN A 339 23.40 0.87 -0.13
N SER A 340 22.82 1.85 -0.84
CA SER A 340 21.63 2.56 -0.37
C SER A 340 20.41 1.88 -0.97
N LEU A 341 19.70 1.11 -0.14
CA LEU A 341 18.40 0.57 -0.54
C LEU A 341 17.41 1.75 -0.61
N PRO A 342 16.75 1.98 -1.76
CA PRO A 342 15.70 2.98 -1.83
C PRO A 342 14.53 2.58 -0.91
N PRO A 343 13.63 3.50 -0.55
CA PRO A 343 12.43 3.15 0.19
C PRO A 343 11.59 2.10 -0.50
N PRO A 344 10.76 1.40 0.30
CA PRO A 344 10.01 0.31 -0.24
C PRO A 344 8.97 0.77 -1.25
N ALA A 345 8.72 -0.07 -2.24
CA ALA A 345 7.70 0.19 -3.25
C ALA A 345 6.32 0.40 -2.58
N PRO A 346 5.50 1.35 -3.03
CA PRO A 346 4.10 1.39 -2.64
C PRO A 346 3.44 0.05 -2.96
N LEU A 347 2.79 -0.52 -1.96
CA LEU A 347 2.01 -1.74 -2.13
C LEU A 347 0.81 -1.47 -3.04
N PRO A 348 0.52 -2.34 -4.03
CA PRO A 348 -0.65 -2.26 -4.91
C PRO A 348 -1.93 -2.70 -4.18
N THR A 349 -2.12 -2.27 -2.93
CA THR A 349 -3.21 -2.68 -2.04
C THR A 349 -4.59 -2.34 -2.57
N LEU A 350 -4.69 -1.32 -3.42
CA LEU A 350 -5.93 -1.01 -4.15
C LEU A 350 -6.33 -2.10 -5.16
N PHE A 351 -5.35 -2.84 -5.67
CA PHE A 351 -5.53 -3.84 -6.72
C PHE A 351 -5.43 -5.28 -6.17
N MET A 352 -5.20 -5.42 -4.88
CA MET A 352 -5.29 -6.67 -4.15
C MET A 352 -6.74 -7.16 -4.01
N ASP A 353 -6.91 -8.44 -3.69
CA ASP A 353 -8.20 -8.91 -3.18
C ASP A 353 -8.52 -8.24 -1.83
N PRO A 354 -9.81 -8.08 -1.47
CA PRO A 354 -10.19 -7.39 -0.22
C PRO A 354 -9.61 -8.05 1.03
N TYR A 355 -9.44 -9.37 1.03
CA TYR A 355 -8.88 -10.14 2.13
C TYR A 355 -7.72 -10.99 1.63
N ILE A 356 -6.53 -10.77 2.18
CA ILE A 356 -5.31 -11.50 1.79
C ILE A 356 -4.61 -12.07 3.01
N LEU A 357 -3.99 -13.24 2.85
CA LEU A 357 -3.13 -13.84 3.85
C LEU A 357 -1.90 -12.96 4.09
N TYR A 358 -1.61 -12.67 5.34
CA TYR A 358 -0.47 -11.87 5.77
C TYR A 358 0.32 -12.62 6.84
N SER A 359 1.64 -12.53 6.76
CA SER A 359 2.56 -12.97 7.80
C SER A 359 3.50 -11.82 8.16
N PRO A 360 3.80 -11.57 9.45
CA PRO A 360 4.76 -10.53 9.86
C PRO A 360 6.13 -10.69 9.21
N LYS A 361 6.55 -11.94 8.92
CA LYS A 361 7.84 -12.25 8.29
C LYS A 361 7.85 -11.98 6.79
N ASP A 362 6.72 -12.25 6.13
CA ASP A 362 6.65 -12.39 4.68
C ASP A 362 5.71 -11.37 4.01
N GLY A 363 5.04 -10.51 4.78
CA GLY A 363 4.09 -9.54 4.26
C GLY A 363 2.84 -10.18 3.68
N TYR A 364 2.27 -9.56 2.65
CA TYR A 364 1.07 -10.07 1.96
C TYR A 364 1.41 -11.23 1.03
N ILE A 365 0.62 -12.30 1.07
CA ILE A 365 0.81 -13.54 0.31
C ILE A 365 -0.33 -13.68 -0.69
N GLU A 366 -0.08 -13.31 -1.94
CA GLU A 366 -1.13 -13.28 -2.97
C GLU A 366 -1.38 -14.60 -3.68
N THR A 367 -0.42 -15.53 -3.65
CA THR A 367 -0.47 -16.78 -4.41
C THR A 367 0.14 -17.94 -3.68
N LYS A 368 -0.10 -19.16 -4.20
CA LYS A 368 0.41 -20.42 -3.63
C LYS A 368 0.10 -20.55 -2.14
N ILE A 369 -1.06 -20.05 -1.70
CA ILE A 369 -1.48 -19.99 -0.30
C ILE A 369 -1.36 -21.36 0.37
N SER A 370 -1.86 -22.41 -0.28
CA SER A 370 -1.76 -23.78 0.26
C SER A 370 -0.31 -24.24 0.44
N SER A 371 0.56 -23.99 -0.55
CA SER A 371 1.98 -24.34 -0.45
C SER A 371 2.70 -23.50 0.61
N TYR A 372 2.34 -22.23 0.76
CA TYR A 372 2.86 -21.35 1.80
C TYR A 372 2.51 -21.88 3.20
N ILE A 373 1.22 -22.12 3.45
CA ILE A 373 0.75 -22.66 4.74
C ILE A 373 1.44 -23.97 5.07
N LEU A 374 1.55 -24.91 4.11
CA LEU A 374 2.29 -26.16 4.29
C LEU A 374 3.77 -25.91 4.64
N SER A 375 4.44 -24.99 3.94
CA SER A 375 5.86 -24.69 4.20
C SER A 375 6.09 -24.11 5.60
N VAL A 376 5.18 -23.27 6.08
CA VAL A 376 5.26 -22.70 7.44
C VAL A 376 4.95 -23.76 8.48
N LEU A 377 3.95 -24.63 8.25
CA LEU A 377 3.60 -25.72 9.16
C LEU A 377 4.72 -26.76 9.34
N ILE A 378 5.52 -27.03 8.30
CA ILE A 378 6.68 -27.94 8.39
C ILE A 378 7.83 -27.28 9.16
N SER A 379 7.85 -25.95 9.24
CA SER A 379 8.92 -25.18 9.88
C SER A 379 8.67 -24.88 11.37
N VAL A 380 7.48 -25.23 11.88
CA VAL A 380 7.05 -25.14 13.29
C VAL A 380 7.15 -26.52 13.92
#